data_AF-A0A7J6V505-F1
#
_entry.id   AF-A0A7J6V505-F1
#
_cell.length_a   1.000
_cell.length_b   1.000
_cell.length_c   1.000
_cell.angle_alpha   90.00
_cell.angle_beta   90.00
_cell.angle_gamma   90.00
#
_symmetry.space_group_name_H-M   'P 1'
#
loop_
_entity.id
_entity.type
_entity.pdbx_description
1 polymer ?
#
loop_
_entity_poly.entity_id
_entity_poly.type
_entity_poly.pdbx_seq_one_letter_code
_entity_poly.pdbx_strand_id
1 'polypeptide(L)'
;MEKQKAAKAVNKILSMLTHYSELTGRLVCGKRCCSVRIRPLGSFLIISLGRIKQSFVIIDANLHDMPIVYASAAFLMMTGSLCYLNLPAKSTHSVHFFI
;
A
#
# COMPACT_ATOMS: atom_id res chain seq x y z
N MET A 1 14.01 -26.72 19.71
CA MET A 1 14.30 -25.92 20.93
C MET A 1 14.65 -24.47 20.62
N GLU A 2 15.58 -24.18 19.71
CA GLU A 2 16.05 -22.81 19.41
C GLU A 2 14.98 -21.88 18.83
N LYS A 3 14.17 -22.37 17.88
CA LYS A 3 13.03 -21.61 17.29
C LYS A 3 12.02 -21.12 18.33
N GLN A 4 11.74 -21.93 19.35
CA GLN A 4 10.83 -21.55 20.44
C GLN A 4 11.45 -20.51 21.38
N LYS A 5 12.77 -20.59 21.63
CA LYS A 5 13.50 -19.57 22.41
C LYS A 5 13.49 -18.22 21.68
N ALA A 6 13.71 -18.22 20.37
CA ALA A 6 13.64 -17.02 19.53
C ALA A 6 12.23 -16.40 19.54
N ALA A 7 11.19 -17.22 19.34
CA ALA A 7 9.80 -16.74 19.39
C ALA A 7 9.44 -16.13 20.76
N LYS A 8 9.90 -16.76 21.85
CA LYS A 8 9.68 -16.25 23.21
C LYS A 8 10.41 -14.92 23.44
N ALA A 9 11.63 -14.78 22.93
CA ALA A 9 12.38 -13.52 23.01
C ALA A 9 11.68 -12.38 22.24
N VAL A 10 11.21 -12.66 21.02
CA VAL A 10 10.47 -11.68 20.20
C VAL A 10 9.20 -11.23 20.89
N ASN A 11 8.39 -12.15 21.42
CA ASN A 11 7.15 -11.80 22.12
C ASN A 11 7.41 -10.96 23.37
N LYS A 12 8.50 -11.24 24.09
CA LYS A 12 8.90 -10.45 25.26
C LYS A 12 9.26 -9.01 24.88
N ILE A 13 10.03 -8.84 23.80
CA ILE A 13 10.39 -7.52 23.29
C ILE A 13 9.15 -6.75 22.84
N LEU A 14 8.25 -7.40 22.07
CA LEU A 14 7.02 -6.77 21.61
C LEU A 14 6.16 -6.29 22.77
N SER A 15 5.98 -7.13 23.80
CA SER A 15 5.22 -6.78 25.00
C SER A 15 5.80 -5.55 25.73
N MET A 16 7.13 -5.47 25.89
CA MET A 16 7.75 -4.30 26.51
C MET A 16 7.58 -3.04 25.67
N LEU A 17 7.74 -3.15 24.35
CA LEU A 17 7.60 -2.01 23.46
C LEU A 17 6.15 -1.51 23.44
N THR A 18 5.16 -2.41 23.44
CA THR A 18 3.73 -2.05 23.51
C THR A 18 3.42 -1.28 24.80
N HIS A 19 3.91 -1.75 25.95
CA HIS A 19 3.74 -1.06 27.22
C HIS A 19 4.39 0.34 27.22
N TYR A 20 5.61 0.47 26.70
CA TYR A 20 6.29 1.77 26.61
C TYR A 20 5.59 2.72 25.61
N SER A 21 5.03 2.16 24.54
CA SER A 21 4.24 2.88 23.54
C SER A 21 2.97 3.50 24.13
N GLU A 22 2.25 2.78 24.98
CA GLU A 22 1.07 3.30 25.68
C GLU A 22 1.43 4.50 26.55
N LEU A 23 2.56 4.43 27.26
CA LEU A 23 3.06 5.51 28.10
C LEU A 23 3.55 6.73 27.31
N THR A 24 3.98 6.54 26.06
CA THR A 24 4.57 7.60 25.20
C THR A 24 3.65 8.03 24.06
N GLY A 25 2.44 7.45 23.96
CA GLY A 25 1.47 7.71 22.89
C GLY A 25 1.89 7.22 21.49
N ARG A 26 2.82 6.27 21.38
CA ARG A 26 3.49 5.92 20.12
C ARG A 26 3.36 4.44 19.73
N LEU A 27 2.32 4.11 18.96
CA LEU A 27 1.95 2.73 18.57
C LEU A 27 3.09 1.90 17.94
N VAL A 28 3.30 0.69 18.46
CA VAL A 28 4.19 -0.33 17.87
C VAL A 28 3.36 -1.44 17.22
N CYS A 29 3.71 -1.86 16.01
CA CYS A 29 3.07 -2.96 15.30
C CYS A 29 4.00 -4.19 15.26
N GLY A 30 3.49 -5.37 15.62
CA GLY A 30 4.24 -6.64 15.61
C GLY A 30 4.36 -7.33 14.24
N LYS A 31 3.77 -6.77 13.18
CA LYS A 31 4.00 -7.22 11.80
C LYS A 31 5.24 -6.50 11.25
N ARG A 32 6.08 -7.17 10.45
CA ARG A 32 7.05 -6.47 9.60
C ARG A 32 6.24 -5.58 8.67
N CYS A 33 6.06 -4.33 9.05
CA CYS A 33 5.41 -3.36 8.20
C CYS A 33 6.34 -3.13 7.01
N CYS A 34 6.05 -3.73 5.87
CA CYS A 34 6.33 -3.07 4.60
C CYS A 34 5.37 -1.87 4.52
N SER A 35 5.49 -0.90 5.44
CA SER A 35 5.05 0.44 5.13
C SER A 35 6.10 0.94 4.15
N VAL A 36 5.97 0.52 2.89
CA VAL A 36 6.36 1.40 1.78
C VAL A 36 5.73 2.73 2.19
N ARG A 37 6.54 3.68 2.63
CA ARG A 37 6.06 5.01 2.95
C ARG A 37 5.68 5.64 1.61
N ILE A 38 4.53 5.23 1.08
CA ILE A 38 3.88 5.93 -0.01
C ILE A 38 3.53 7.27 0.62
N ARG A 39 4.31 8.31 0.31
CA ARG A 39 4.04 9.65 0.79
C ARG A 39 2.65 10.02 0.26
N PRO A 40 1.66 10.28 1.13
CA PRO A 40 0.34 10.65 0.65
C PRO A 40 0.48 11.88 -0.22
N LEU A 41 -0.01 11.79 -1.45
CA LEU A 41 -0.03 12.94 -2.33
C LEU A 41 -0.94 14.01 -1.69
N GLY A 42 -0.52 15.27 -1.74
CA GLY A 42 -1.33 16.36 -1.18
C GLY A 42 -2.74 16.38 -1.77
N SER A 43 -3.75 16.69 -0.96
CA SER A 43 -5.16 16.67 -1.36
C SER A 43 -5.43 17.48 -2.64
N PHE A 44 -4.82 18.66 -2.77
CA PHE A 44 -4.91 19.49 -3.97
C PHE A 44 -4.39 18.79 -5.24
N LEU A 45 -3.30 18.04 -5.13
CA LEU A 45 -2.72 17.31 -6.26
C LEU A 45 -3.62 16.15 -6.67
N ILE A 46 -4.18 15.40 -5.72
CA ILE A 46 -5.17 14.34 -6.00
C ILE A 46 -6.39 14.92 -6.73
N ILE A 47 -6.91 16.05 -6.25
CA ILE A 47 -8.06 16.72 -6.88
C ILE A 47 -7.71 17.17 -8.31
N SER A 48 -6.53 17.75 -8.51
CA SER A 48 -6.09 18.23 -9.83
C SER A 48 -5.89 17.08 -10.81
N LEU A 49 -5.25 15.99 -10.37
CA LEU A 49 -5.03 14.78 -11.17
C LEU A 49 -6.34 14.06 -11.49
N GLY A 50 -7.31 14.08 -10.58
CA GLY A 50 -8.63 13.48 -10.78
C GLY A 50 -9.45 14.10 -11.91
N ARG A 51 -9.10 15.32 -12.36
CA ARG A 51 -9.77 16.01 -13.47
C ARG A 51 -9.28 15.56 -14.85
N ILE A 52 -8.11 14.94 -14.93
CA ILE A 52 -7.53 14.47 -16.19
C ILE A 52 -8.24 13.19 -16.62
N LYS A 53 -8.89 13.22 -17.79
CA LYS A 53 -9.67 12.08 -18.31
C LYS A 53 -8.84 11.00 -19.01
N GLN A 54 -7.56 11.26 -19.23
CA GLN A 54 -6.63 10.32 -19.88
C GLN A 54 -6.18 9.21 -18.89
N SER A 55 -5.78 8.07 -19.43
CA SER A 55 -5.20 6.97 -18.63
C SER A 55 -3.75 7.29 -18.29
N PHE A 56 -3.40 7.33 -16.99
CA PHE A 56 -2.03 7.54 -16.53
C PHE A 56 -1.80 6.97 -15.12
N VAL A 57 -0.52 6.74 -14.80
CA VAL A 57 -0.03 6.38 -13.46
C VAL A 57 1.10 7.31 -13.05
N ILE A 58 1.28 7.51 -11.76
CA ILE A 58 2.43 8.19 -11.17
C ILE A 58 3.17 7.18 -10.32
N ILE A 59 4.48 7.10 -10.51
CA ILE A 59 5.41 6.25 -9.76
C ILE A 59 6.35 7.12 -8.93
N ASP A 60 6.82 6.61 -7.79
CA ASP A 60 7.91 7.24 -7.05
C ASP A 60 9.25 6.65 -7.48
N ALA A 61 9.96 7.38 -8.34
CA ALA A 61 11.25 6.95 -8.87
C ALA A 61 12.38 6.91 -7.82
N ASN A 62 12.18 7.49 -6.63
CA ASN A 62 13.18 7.51 -5.57
C ASN A 62 13.12 6.25 -4.68
N LEU A 63 12.09 5.41 -4.85
CA LEU A 63 11.92 4.18 -4.11
C LEU A 63 12.38 2.98 -4.94
N HIS A 64 12.97 2.00 -4.26
CA HIS A 64 13.25 0.69 -4.84
C HIS A 64 11.94 0.08 -5.38
N ASP A 65 12.01 -0.57 -6.54
CA ASP A 65 10.86 -1.11 -7.29
C ASP A 65 9.91 -0.08 -7.93
N MET A 66 10.19 1.23 -7.81
CA MET A 66 9.42 2.31 -8.48
C MET A 66 7.89 2.14 -8.34
N PRO A 67 7.36 2.08 -7.11
CA PRO A 67 5.96 1.74 -6.87
C PRO A 67 5.00 2.80 -7.43
N ILE A 68 3.83 2.34 -7.89
CA ILE A 68 2.72 3.21 -8.27
C ILE A 68 2.19 3.91 -7.02
N VAL A 69 2.23 5.24 -7.01
CA VAL A 69 1.72 6.09 -5.92
C VAL A 69 0.39 6.75 -6.24
N TYR A 70 0.01 6.80 -7.52
CA TYR A 70 -1.31 7.25 -7.98
C TYR A 70 -1.68 6.57 -9.31
N ALA A 71 -2.95 6.22 -9.46
CA ALA A 71 -3.51 5.71 -10.69
C ALA A 71 -4.78 6.50 -11.05
N SER A 72 -4.90 6.94 -12.29
CA SER A 72 -6.08 7.68 -12.75
C SER A 72 -7.32 6.78 -12.81
N ALA A 73 -8.52 7.38 -12.68
CA ALA A 73 -9.77 6.64 -12.81
C ALA A 73 -9.88 5.92 -14.17
N ALA A 74 -9.44 6.56 -15.25
CA ALA A 74 -9.41 5.96 -16.58
C ALA A 74 -8.48 4.74 -16.66
N PHE A 75 -7.31 4.79 -16.01
CA PHE A 75 -6.41 3.65 -15.90
C PHE A 75 -7.03 2.50 -15.10
N LEU A 76 -7.70 2.80 -13.99
CA LEU A 76 -8.37 1.79 -13.15
C LEU A 76 -9.56 1.14 -13.86
N MET A 77 -10.27 1.88 -14.71
CA MET A 77 -11.34 1.35 -15.57
C MET A 77 -10.76 0.47 -16.68
N MET A 78 -9.68 0.90 -17.34
CA MET A 78 -9.03 0.16 -18.41
C MET A 78 -8.42 -1.17 -17.94
N THR A 79 -7.86 -1.19 -16.73
CA THR A 79 -7.23 -2.39 -16.14
C THR A 79 -8.23 -3.31 -15.45
N GLY A 80 -9.52 -2.94 -15.43
CA GLY A 80 -10.58 -3.69 -14.76
C GLY A 80 -10.56 -3.59 -13.23
N SER A 81 -9.56 -2.92 -12.63
CA SER A 81 -9.43 -2.74 -11.18
C SER A 81 -10.70 -2.15 -10.53
N LEU A 82 -11.31 -1.15 -11.17
CA LEU A 82 -12.56 -0.55 -10.69
C LEU A 82 -13.80 -1.42 -11.01
N CYS A 83 -13.74 -2.22 -12.08
CA CYS A 83 -14.82 -3.12 -12.51
C CYS A 83 -15.00 -4.30 -11.54
N TYR A 84 -13.92 -4.79 -10.91
CA TYR A 84 -13.99 -5.82 -9.87
C TYR A 84 -14.77 -5.39 -8.62
N LEU A 85 -14.97 -4.09 -8.41
CA LEU A 85 -15.72 -3.56 -7.28
C LEU A 85 -17.21 -3.33 -7.56
N ASN A 86 -17.67 -3.46 -8.83
CA ASN A 86 -19.06 -3.15 -9.18
C ASN A 86 -19.80 -4.16 -10.07
N LEU A 87 -19.25 -5.34 -10.42
CA LEU A 87 -19.97 -6.35 -11.23
C LEU A 87 -19.63 -7.81 -10.82
N PRO A 88 -20.59 -8.76 -10.92
CA PRO A 88 -20.34 -10.19 -10.71
C PRO A 88 -19.48 -10.74 -11.85
N ALA A 89 -18.36 -11.35 -11.46
CA ALA A 89 -17.36 -12.06 -12.26
C ALA A 89 -17.72 -12.30 -13.74
N LYS A 90 -17.04 -11.59 -14.66
CA LYS A 90 -16.88 -12.07 -16.04
C LYS A 90 -15.50 -11.72 -16.62
N SER A 91 -14.82 -12.80 -16.98
CA SER A 91 -13.81 -12.97 -18.03
C SER A 91 -12.57 -12.08 -17.97
N THR A 92 -11.53 -12.64 -17.34
CA THR A 92 -10.13 -12.23 -17.46
C THR A 92 -9.64 -12.37 -18.90
N HIS A 93 -9.46 -11.25 -19.59
CA HIS A 93 -8.47 -11.16 -20.67
C HIS A 93 -7.28 -10.38 -20.15
N SER A 94 -6.11 -11.01 -20.27
CA SER A 94 -4.81 -10.51 -19.84
C SER A 94 -4.56 -9.12 -20.43
N VAL A 95 -4.66 -8.08 -19.59
CA VAL A 95 -4.31 -6.72 -19.97
C VAL A 95 -2.80 -6.61 -19.82
N HIS A 96 -2.08 -6.88 -20.90
CA HIS A 96 -0.64 -6.64 -20.97
C HIS A 96 -0.43 -5.12 -20.86
N PHE A 97 0.11 -4.68 -19.71
CA PHE A 97 0.46 -3.30 -19.45
C PHE A 97 1.55 -2.86 -20.44
N PHE A 98 1.18 -2.08 -21.44
CA PHE A 98 2.13 -1.18 -22.09
C PHE A 98 2.00 0.17 -21.37
N ILE A 99 3.02 0.47 -20.55
CA ILE A 99 3.38 1.85 -20.20
C ILE A 99 4.35 2.30 -21.29
#